data_AF-A0A2I0KRZ0-F1
#
_entry.id   AF-A0A2I0KRZ0-F1
#
_cell.length_a   1.000
_cell.length_b   1.000
_cell.length_c   1.000
_cell.angle_alpha   90.00
_cell.angle_beta   90.00
_cell.angle_gamma   90.00
#
_symmetry.space_group_name_H-M   'P 1'
#
loop_
_entity.id
_entity.type
_entity.pdbx_description
1 polymer ?
#
loop_
_entity_poly.entity_id
_entity_poly.type
_entity_poly.pdbx_seq_one_letter_code
_entity_poly.pdbx_strand_id
1 'polypeptide(L)'
;MLGIAAVPASALSAATPAVGTSPLHLSNHWRAKVCTFTSQQQGQASVGGGIIHLQSCLLRSSSPLVKAMAAEKTESHPSASRSRQALISLSDKRDLALLGKGLHELGYTLVSTGGTAAALQTSGLPVTKVEQLTCFPEMLDGRVKTLHPNIHGGILARRDQSHHMEALDKRGIGTFDVVVVNLYPFYDKVTAKGNIEFEDGIENIDIGGPAMIRAAAKNHKDVLIVVDSEDYPALLEFLKGNLEDPHFRRKLAWKAFQHSASYDSAVSEWLWEQTNGEKFPPSFTVPLSLKSSLRYGENPHQKAAFYVDKRIAEVNAGGIASAIQHHGKEMSYNNYLDADAAWNCVSEFKNPTCVVVKHTNPCGVASRSDILEAYRLAVKADPVSAFGGIVAFNVEVDE
;
A
#
# COMPACT_ATOMS: atom_id res chain seq x y z
N MET A 1 -14.92 -10.31 -3.10
CA MET A 1 -15.48 -9.84 -1.82
C MET A 1 -15.56 -8.32 -1.85
N LEU A 2 -16.76 -7.73 -1.81
CA LEU A 2 -16.94 -6.30 -1.63
C LEU A 2 -16.69 -5.97 -0.14
N GLY A 3 -15.57 -5.32 0.17
CA GLY A 3 -15.30 -4.82 1.51
C GLY A 3 -16.01 -3.48 1.70
N ILE A 4 -17.20 -3.48 2.31
CA ILE A 4 -17.88 -2.24 2.69
C ILE A 4 -17.72 -2.02 4.19
N ALA A 5 -16.99 -0.96 4.55
CA ALA A 5 -16.77 -0.59 5.94
C ALA A 5 -17.81 0.45 6.38
N ALA A 6 -18.64 0.10 7.36
CA ALA A 6 -19.45 1.05 8.12
C ALA A 6 -18.75 1.32 9.46
N VAL A 7 -18.42 2.58 9.75
CA VAL A 7 -17.83 3.00 11.04
C VAL A 7 -18.88 3.78 11.84
N PRO A 8 -19.18 3.38 13.09
CA PRO A 8 -20.12 4.11 13.94
C PRO A 8 -19.54 5.48 14.37
N ALA A 9 -20.42 6.46 14.55
CA ALA A 9 -20.08 7.88 14.72
C ALA A 9 -19.51 8.27 16.11
N SER A 10 -19.06 7.34 16.95
CA SER A 10 -18.57 7.63 18.30
C SER A 10 -17.19 7.02 18.56
N ALA A 11 -16.16 7.66 18.03
CA ALA A 11 -14.78 7.42 18.46
C ALA A 11 -13.98 8.72 18.35
N LEU A 12 -14.32 9.70 19.20
CA LEU A 12 -13.53 10.90 19.50
C LEU A 12 -14.12 11.61 20.74
N SER A 13 -13.73 11.18 21.95
CA SER A 13 -13.51 12.10 23.08
C SER A 13 -12.84 11.38 24.26
N ALA A 14 -11.95 12.12 24.92
CA ALA A 14 -11.02 11.70 25.95
C ALA A 14 -11.65 11.26 27.30
N ALA A 15 -10.82 10.60 28.10
CA ALA A 15 -11.08 9.95 29.38
C ALA A 15 -11.41 10.87 30.57
N THR A 16 -12.24 10.40 31.51
CA THR A 16 -11.97 10.22 32.97
C THR A 16 -13.20 9.62 33.70
N PRO A 17 -13.03 9.00 34.90
CA PRO A 17 -13.91 7.92 35.38
C PRO A 17 -14.94 8.36 36.46
N ALA A 18 -16.05 7.62 36.57
CA ALA A 18 -16.87 7.60 37.78
C ALA A 18 -17.57 6.23 37.96
N VAL A 19 -17.57 5.78 39.21
CA VAL A 19 -18.03 4.48 39.74
C VAL A 19 -19.54 4.50 39.99
N GLY A 20 -20.23 3.37 39.73
CA GLY A 20 -21.61 3.16 40.19
C GLY A 20 -22.23 1.82 39.73
N THR A 21 -22.29 0.86 40.66
CA THR A 21 -23.07 -0.40 40.71
C THR A 21 -24.56 -0.20 40.33
N SER A 22 -25.38 -1.07 39.73
CA SER A 22 -25.59 -2.54 39.83
C SER A 22 -26.62 -2.97 38.74
N PRO A 23 -26.94 -4.28 38.55
CA PRO A 23 -27.23 -4.86 37.23
C PRO A 23 -28.71 -5.10 36.91
N LEU A 24 -29.03 -5.18 35.61
CA LEU A 24 -30.21 -5.87 35.08
C LEU A 24 -29.78 -6.88 34.00
N HIS A 25 -30.09 -8.15 34.29
CA HIS A 25 -29.95 -9.30 33.41
C HIS A 25 -30.88 -9.19 32.20
N LEU A 26 -30.39 -9.52 31.00
CA LEU A 26 -31.11 -10.28 29.99
C LEU A 26 -30.11 -10.95 29.04
N SER A 27 -30.27 -12.26 28.93
CA SER A 27 -29.46 -13.24 28.21
C SER A 27 -29.80 -13.31 26.72
N ASN A 28 -28.80 -13.45 25.84
CA ASN A 28 -28.61 -14.65 25.02
C ASN A 28 -27.41 -14.54 24.05
N HIS A 29 -26.45 -15.44 24.31
CA HIS A 29 -25.66 -16.24 23.37
C HIS A 29 -25.06 -15.61 22.10
N TRP A 30 -23.81 -15.17 22.22
CA TRP A 30 -22.79 -15.32 21.17
C TRP A 30 -21.65 -16.19 21.70
N ARG A 31 -21.49 -17.42 21.17
CA ARG A 31 -20.32 -18.27 21.46
C ARG A 31 -19.19 -17.91 20.48
N ALA A 32 -18.28 -17.06 20.90
CA ALA A 32 -16.94 -16.99 20.32
C ALA A 32 -16.03 -17.97 21.08
N LYS A 33 -15.46 -18.96 20.38
CA LYS A 33 -14.41 -19.83 20.92
C LYS A 33 -13.13 -19.00 21.04
N VAL A 34 -12.83 -18.55 22.26
CA VAL A 34 -11.49 -18.07 22.64
C VAL A 34 -10.69 -19.28 23.12
N CYS A 35 -9.61 -19.59 22.42
CA CYS A 35 -8.61 -20.56 22.90
C CYS A 35 -7.66 -19.85 23.88
N THR A 36 -7.86 -20.09 25.18
CA THR A 36 -6.86 -19.83 26.22
C THR A 36 -6.08 -21.11 26.50
N PHE A 37 -4.76 -21.10 26.27
CA PHE A 37 -3.88 -22.17 26.72
C PHE A 37 -3.53 -21.98 28.20
N THR A 38 -4.06 -22.85 29.05
CA THR A 38 -3.62 -23.07 30.42
C THR A 38 -2.63 -24.23 30.45
N SER A 39 -1.40 -23.99 30.92
CA SER A 39 -0.44 -25.06 31.22
C SER A 39 -0.35 -25.28 32.73
N GLN A 40 -0.77 -26.46 33.18
CA GLN A 40 -0.49 -27.09 34.47
C GLN A 40 -0.52 -28.62 34.19
N GLN A 41 0.33 -29.50 34.72
CA GLN A 41 1.42 -29.42 35.69
C GLN A 41 2.10 -30.82 35.72
N GLN A 42 3.20 -30.93 36.49
CA GLN A 42 3.89 -32.11 37.05
C GLN A 42 4.99 -32.76 36.18
N GLY A 43 6.21 -32.99 36.66
CA GLY A 43 6.82 -32.75 37.97
C GLY A 43 8.12 -33.57 38.08
N GLN A 44 9.15 -33.06 38.76
CA GLN A 44 9.91 -33.75 39.82
C GLN A 44 11.11 -32.89 40.26
N ALA A 45 11.30 -32.88 41.57
CA ALA A 45 12.28 -32.09 42.30
C ALA A 45 13.63 -32.82 42.44
N SER A 46 14.71 -32.06 42.55
CA SER A 46 15.74 -32.34 43.54
C SER A 46 16.39 -31.03 44.02
N VAL A 47 16.67 -31.00 45.31
CA VAL A 47 17.12 -29.87 46.12
C VAL A 47 18.64 -29.89 46.20
N GLY A 48 19.28 -28.72 46.17
CA GLY A 48 20.69 -28.55 46.51
C GLY A 48 21.03 -27.08 46.67
N GLY A 49 20.94 -26.57 47.90
CA GLY A 49 21.28 -25.20 48.25
C GLY A 49 22.79 -24.96 48.28
N GLY A 50 23.18 -23.71 48.02
CA GLY A 50 24.56 -23.25 48.13
C GLY A 50 24.68 -21.77 47.81
N ILE A 51 24.48 -20.91 48.82
CA ILE A 51 24.93 -19.52 48.84
C ILE A 51 26.46 -19.55 48.93
N ILE A 52 27.19 -18.65 48.24
CA ILE A 52 28.34 -17.89 48.76
C ILE A 52 29.04 -17.00 47.68
N HIS A 53 29.23 -15.73 48.08
CA HIS A 53 30.19 -14.67 47.71
C HIS A 53 30.38 -14.11 46.28
N LEU A 54 29.97 -12.84 46.17
CA LEU A 54 30.59 -11.78 45.36
C LEU A 54 32.04 -11.52 45.81
N GLN A 55 32.98 -11.47 44.85
CA GLN A 55 34.27 -10.83 45.01
C GLN A 55 34.49 -9.75 43.94
N SER A 56 34.65 -8.53 44.44
CA SER A 56 35.18 -7.37 43.74
C SER A 56 36.65 -7.58 43.38
N CYS A 57 37.06 -7.23 42.16
CA CYS A 57 38.47 -7.09 41.82
C CYS A 57 38.75 -5.65 41.39
N LEU A 58 39.37 -4.90 42.31
CA LEU A 58 40.01 -3.61 42.07
C LEU A 58 41.43 -3.87 41.56
N LEU A 59 41.77 -3.37 40.38
CA LEU A 59 43.17 -3.20 39.98
C LEU A 59 43.38 -1.77 39.50
N ARG A 60 44.07 -1.01 40.35
CA ARG A 60 44.73 0.26 40.02
C ARG A 60 45.91 -0.03 39.11
N SER A 61 46.03 0.74 38.03
CA SER A 61 47.29 0.97 37.32
C SER A 61 47.42 2.46 37.06
N SER A 62 48.48 3.03 37.61
CA SER A 62 48.88 4.43 37.55
C SER A 62 50.16 4.55 36.74
N SER A 63 50.21 5.49 35.79
CA SER A 63 51.36 6.30 35.29
C SER A 63 51.26 6.56 33.77
N PRO A 64 51.92 7.59 33.21
CA PRO A 64 51.63 9.01 33.38
C PRO A 64 51.33 9.73 32.05
N LEU A 65 50.88 10.98 32.20
CA LEU A 65 50.62 11.97 31.15
C LEU A 65 51.72 12.05 30.07
N VAL A 66 51.35 11.90 28.81
CA VAL A 66 52.09 12.43 27.66
C VAL A 66 51.25 13.52 27.00
N LYS A 67 51.72 14.76 27.12
CA LYS A 67 51.30 15.91 26.32
C LYS A 67 51.88 15.76 24.91
N ALA A 68 51.02 15.75 23.90
CA ALA A 68 51.18 16.45 22.62
C ALA A 68 50.18 15.88 21.62
N MET A 69 49.30 16.71 21.07
CA MET A 69 49.07 16.84 19.62
C MET A 69 48.33 18.15 19.37
N ALA A 70 48.71 18.78 18.27
CA ALA A 70 48.44 20.16 17.93
C ALA A 70 46.95 20.47 17.75
N ALA A 71 46.58 21.72 18.02
CA ALA A 71 45.31 22.27 17.57
C ALA A 71 45.29 22.25 16.03
N GLU A 72 44.50 21.35 15.45
CA GLU A 72 44.12 21.44 14.05
C GLU A 72 43.31 22.73 13.85
N LYS A 73 43.86 23.65 13.07
CA LYS A 73 43.10 24.78 12.52
C LYS A 73 41.98 24.18 11.68
N THR A 74 40.76 24.29 12.17
CA THR A 74 39.55 24.05 11.39
C THR A 74 39.44 25.20 10.40
N GLU A 75 40.00 25.02 9.21
CA GLU A 75 39.68 25.87 8.08
C GLU A 75 38.22 25.61 7.73
N SER A 76 37.36 26.59 8.03
CA SER A 76 35.98 26.61 7.60
C SER A 76 35.95 26.73 6.08
N HIS A 77 35.85 25.59 5.39
CA HIS A 77 35.51 25.60 3.98
C HIS A 77 34.14 26.27 3.80
N PRO A 78 34.01 27.22 2.86
CA PRO A 78 32.72 27.81 2.55
C PRO A 78 31.77 26.71 2.14
N SER A 79 30.57 26.68 2.76
CA SER A 79 29.49 25.75 2.44
C SER A 79 29.20 25.82 0.94
N ALA A 80 29.74 24.87 0.18
CA ALA A 80 29.31 24.62 -1.18
C ALA A 80 27.81 24.36 -1.11
N SER A 81 27.00 25.12 -1.85
CA SER A 81 25.56 24.93 -1.88
C SER A 81 25.29 23.45 -2.21
N ARG A 82 24.72 22.73 -1.25
CA ARG A 82 24.47 21.29 -1.37
C ARG A 82 23.60 21.05 -2.59
N SER A 83 24.15 20.42 -3.64
CA SER A 83 23.40 20.13 -4.87
C SER A 83 22.19 19.26 -4.53
N ARG A 84 20.99 19.67 -4.94
CA ARG A 84 19.76 18.92 -4.69
C ARG A 84 19.75 17.67 -5.56
N GLN A 85 19.40 16.52 -5.01
CA GLN A 85 19.46 15.24 -5.74
C GLN A 85 18.10 14.55 -5.78
N ALA A 86 17.76 14.00 -6.95
CA ALA A 86 16.58 13.18 -7.17
C ALA A 86 17.00 11.76 -7.58
N LEU A 87 16.63 10.75 -6.80
CA LEU A 87 16.84 9.35 -7.12
C LEU A 87 15.62 8.79 -7.85
N ILE A 88 15.79 8.31 -9.07
CA ILE A 88 14.70 7.83 -9.93
C ILE A 88 14.98 6.37 -10.32
N SER A 89 14.04 5.47 -10.02
CA SER A 89 14.15 4.06 -10.40
C SER A 89 12.77 3.51 -10.72
N LEU A 90 12.44 3.45 -12.01
CA LEU A 90 11.08 3.12 -12.47
C LEU A 90 11.04 1.82 -13.28
N SER A 91 10.09 0.98 -12.92
CA SER A 91 9.62 -0.10 -13.78
C SER A 91 8.77 0.47 -14.92
N ASP A 92 7.70 1.19 -14.58
CA ASP A 92 6.85 1.91 -15.52
C ASP A 92 7.39 3.33 -15.75
N LYS A 93 7.73 3.63 -17.01
CA LYS A 93 8.40 4.88 -17.40
C LYS A 93 7.45 5.89 -18.05
N ARG A 94 6.13 5.71 -17.89
CA ARG A 94 5.14 6.73 -18.25
C ARG A 94 5.52 8.08 -17.61
N ASP A 95 5.42 9.13 -18.41
CA ASP A 95 5.71 10.51 -18.03
C ASP A 95 7.12 10.78 -17.45
N LEU A 96 8.07 9.86 -17.63
CA LEU A 96 9.46 10.02 -17.17
C LEU A 96 10.12 11.27 -17.76
N ALA A 97 9.82 11.60 -19.02
CA ALA A 97 10.35 12.79 -19.67
C ALA A 97 9.83 14.09 -19.02
N LEU A 98 8.55 14.13 -18.62
CA LEU A 98 7.94 15.26 -17.92
C LEU A 98 8.63 15.45 -16.56
N LEU A 99 8.70 14.38 -15.77
CA LEU A 99 9.34 14.38 -14.45
C LEU A 99 10.81 14.81 -14.54
N GLY A 100 11.57 14.16 -15.43
CA GLY A 100 13.01 14.38 -15.57
C GLY A 100 13.35 15.82 -15.98
N LYS A 101 12.61 16.38 -16.96
CA LYS A 101 12.79 17.77 -17.39
C LYS A 101 12.44 18.75 -16.27
N GLY A 102 11.29 18.57 -15.62
CA GLY A 102 10.86 19.45 -14.54
C GLY A 102 11.85 19.46 -13.37
N LEU A 103 12.36 18.30 -12.95
CA LEU A 103 13.39 18.22 -11.91
C LEU A 103 14.71 18.88 -12.34
N HIS A 104 15.13 18.66 -13.59
CA HIS A 104 16.36 19.25 -14.11
C HIS A 104 16.28 20.79 -14.20
N GLU A 105 15.17 21.32 -14.69
CA GLU A 105 14.90 22.78 -14.75
C GLU A 105 14.89 23.42 -13.34
N LEU A 106 14.49 22.67 -12.33
CA LEU A 106 14.54 23.06 -10.91
C LEU A 106 15.94 22.92 -10.28
N GLY A 107 16.95 22.52 -11.05
CA GLY A 107 18.33 22.40 -10.60
C GLY A 107 18.65 21.10 -9.86
N TYR A 108 17.81 20.06 -9.97
CA TYR A 108 18.10 18.76 -9.37
C TYR A 108 19.11 17.98 -10.22
N THR A 109 20.10 17.39 -9.55
CA THR A 109 20.94 16.34 -10.12
C THR A 109 20.14 15.04 -10.16
N LEU A 110 19.94 14.51 -11.36
CA LEU A 110 19.22 13.26 -11.57
C LEU A 110 20.16 12.07 -11.33
N VAL A 111 19.76 11.19 -10.41
CA VAL A 111 20.45 9.94 -10.10
C VAL A 111 19.54 8.79 -10.46
N SER A 112 20.00 7.81 -11.23
CA SER A 112 19.14 6.73 -11.70
C SER A 112 19.87 5.41 -11.91
N THR A 113 19.11 4.32 -11.99
CA THR A 113 19.61 2.95 -12.25
C THR A 113 19.33 2.50 -13.69
N GLY A 114 20.21 1.63 -14.22
CA GLY A 114 19.98 0.78 -15.40
C GLY A 114 19.17 1.42 -16.54
N GLY A 115 18.03 0.79 -16.87
CA GLY A 115 17.16 1.22 -17.98
C GLY A 115 16.45 2.56 -17.77
N THR A 116 16.23 2.99 -16.52
CA THR A 116 15.66 4.33 -16.24
C THR A 116 16.67 5.42 -16.57
N ALA A 117 17.95 5.19 -16.27
CA ALA A 117 19.02 6.12 -16.61
C ALA A 117 19.15 6.27 -18.13
N ALA A 118 19.11 5.15 -18.86
CA ALA A 118 19.15 5.15 -20.33
C ALA A 118 17.97 5.92 -20.95
N ALA A 119 16.75 5.77 -20.42
CA ALA A 119 15.57 6.47 -20.91
C ALA A 119 15.64 8.00 -20.68
N LEU A 120 16.14 8.42 -19.51
CA LEU A 120 16.39 9.83 -19.20
C LEU A 120 17.48 10.42 -20.11
N GLN A 121 18.57 9.69 -20.34
CA GLN A 121 19.65 10.10 -21.25
C GLN A 121 19.18 10.24 -22.70
N THR A 122 18.33 9.31 -23.16
CA THR A 122 17.69 9.38 -24.49
C THR A 122 16.83 10.64 -24.64
N SER A 123 16.28 11.16 -23.54
CA SER A 123 15.53 12.42 -23.49
C SER A 123 16.43 13.66 -23.40
N GLY A 124 17.75 13.50 -23.53
CA GLY A 124 18.75 14.59 -23.49
C GLY A 124 19.10 15.09 -22.09
N LEU A 125 18.71 14.37 -21.04
CA LEU A 125 18.96 14.80 -19.65
C LEU A 125 20.28 14.24 -19.12
N PRO A 126 21.08 15.04 -18.39
CA PRO A 126 22.26 14.55 -17.70
C PRO A 126 21.83 13.68 -16.51
N VAL A 127 22.42 12.49 -16.40
CA VAL A 127 22.10 11.52 -15.35
C VAL A 127 23.38 10.95 -14.76
N THR A 128 23.49 11.03 -13.43
CA THR A 128 24.48 10.28 -12.65
C THR A 128 23.94 8.87 -12.43
N LYS A 129 24.71 7.85 -12.80
CA LYS A 129 24.27 6.48 -12.55
C LYS A 129 24.54 6.09 -11.09
N VAL A 130 23.70 5.23 -10.52
CA VAL A 130 23.85 4.76 -9.12
C VAL A 130 25.22 4.12 -8.88
N GLU A 131 25.75 3.37 -9.85
CA GLU A 131 27.06 2.69 -9.74
C GLU A 131 28.22 3.70 -9.56
N GLN A 132 28.05 4.93 -10.07
CA GLN A 132 29.03 6.00 -9.87
C GLN A 132 29.01 6.55 -8.44
N LEU A 133 27.86 6.49 -7.75
CA LEU A 133 27.74 6.92 -6.35
C LEU A 133 28.13 5.84 -5.36
N THR A 134 27.85 4.57 -5.68
CA THR A 134 28.19 3.45 -4.81
C THR A 134 29.66 3.05 -4.95
N CYS A 135 30.30 3.38 -6.09
CA CYS A 135 31.61 2.85 -6.48
C CYS A 135 31.64 1.30 -6.43
N PHE A 136 30.48 0.68 -6.63
CA PHE A 136 30.28 -0.75 -6.51
C PHE A 136 29.63 -1.27 -7.79
N PRO A 137 30.22 -2.31 -8.43
CA PRO A 137 29.70 -2.82 -9.69
C PRO A 137 28.35 -3.52 -9.50
N GLU A 138 27.59 -3.62 -10.58
CA GLU A 138 26.41 -4.48 -10.60
C GLU A 138 26.82 -5.95 -10.39
N MET A 139 26.12 -6.67 -9.52
CA MET A 139 26.35 -8.08 -9.23
C MET A 139 25.04 -8.81 -8.91
N LEU A 140 25.07 -10.15 -8.97
CA LEU A 140 23.90 -11.01 -8.74
C LEU A 140 22.71 -10.60 -9.63
N ASP A 141 23.00 -10.37 -10.92
CA ASP A 141 22.01 -9.98 -11.93
C ASP A 141 21.19 -8.74 -11.54
N GLY A 142 21.81 -7.82 -10.80
CA GLY A 142 21.20 -6.55 -10.40
C GLY A 142 20.37 -6.61 -9.11
N ARG A 143 20.29 -7.77 -8.43
CA ARG A 143 19.51 -7.97 -7.19
C ARG A 143 19.90 -7.05 -6.04
N VAL A 144 21.15 -6.59 -5.99
CA VAL A 144 21.69 -5.79 -4.86
C VAL A 144 22.12 -4.38 -5.25
N LYS A 145 21.77 -3.90 -6.46
CA LYS A 145 22.29 -2.64 -7.02
C LYS A 145 22.02 -1.40 -6.19
N THR A 146 20.88 -1.31 -5.50
CA THR A 146 20.51 -0.14 -4.67
C THR A 146 20.61 -0.40 -3.17
N LEU A 147 20.89 -1.64 -2.75
CA LEU A 147 21.00 -2.03 -1.34
C LEU A 147 22.35 -1.62 -0.75
N HIS A 148 22.63 -0.31 -0.79
CA HIS A 148 23.94 0.24 -0.46
C HIS A 148 23.84 1.41 0.54
N PRO A 149 24.78 1.56 1.50
CA PRO A 149 24.79 2.67 2.46
C PRO A 149 24.87 4.06 1.82
N ASN A 150 25.56 4.22 0.67
CA ASN A 150 25.60 5.51 -0.02
C ASN A 150 24.22 5.91 -0.58
N ILE A 151 23.32 4.95 -0.81
CA ILE A 151 21.94 5.22 -1.23
C ILE A 151 21.06 5.41 0.01
N HIS A 152 20.97 4.40 0.87
CA HIS A 152 20.07 4.43 2.02
C HIS A 152 20.50 5.44 3.09
N GLY A 153 21.79 5.71 3.26
CA GLY A 153 22.31 6.76 4.13
C GLY A 153 21.90 8.15 3.63
N GLY A 154 22.00 8.38 2.32
CA GLY A 154 21.53 9.61 1.69
C GLY A 154 20.01 9.83 1.77
N ILE A 155 19.24 8.74 1.87
CA ILE A 155 17.77 8.79 2.04
C ILE A 155 17.38 8.93 3.52
N LEU A 156 18.01 8.20 4.43
CA LEU A 156 17.57 8.05 5.83
C LEU A 156 18.21 9.04 6.81
N ALA A 157 19.25 9.76 6.40
CA ALA A 157 19.86 10.77 7.26
C ALA A 157 18.82 11.84 7.61
N ARG A 158 18.62 12.01 8.90
CA ARG A 158 17.77 13.06 9.45
C ARG A 158 18.55 14.37 9.43
N ARG A 159 18.07 15.35 8.67
CA ARG A 159 18.77 16.61 8.47
C ARG A 159 18.73 17.51 9.69
N ASP A 160 17.77 17.28 10.58
CA ASP A 160 17.66 17.95 11.87
C ASP A 160 18.60 17.40 12.95
N GLN A 161 19.38 16.36 12.66
CA GLN A 161 20.33 15.73 13.57
C GLN A 161 21.76 15.97 13.08
N SER A 162 22.52 16.86 13.73
CA SER A 162 23.87 17.25 13.29
C SER A 162 24.81 16.05 13.11
N HIS A 163 24.78 15.09 14.05
CA HIS A 163 25.62 13.90 14.00
C HIS A 163 25.32 12.96 12.82
N HIS A 164 24.10 12.98 12.26
CA HIS A 164 23.81 12.25 11.02
C HIS A 164 24.52 12.90 9.83
N MET A 165 24.44 14.23 9.73
CA MET A 165 25.05 14.99 8.64
C MET A 165 26.57 14.88 8.68
N GLU A 166 27.18 15.01 9.86
CA GLU A 166 28.61 14.78 10.06
C GLU A 166 29.04 13.36 9.64
N ALA A 167 28.22 12.34 9.94
CA ALA A 167 28.52 10.97 9.54
C ALA A 167 28.48 10.79 8.02
N LEU A 168 27.54 11.45 7.33
CA LEU A 168 27.49 11.47 5.87
C LEU A 168 28.71 12.19 5.27
N ASP A 169 29.04 13.38 5.78
CA ASP A 169 30.13 14.20 5.27
C ASP A 169 31.48 13.49 5.45
N LYS A 170 31.72 12.85 6.61
CA LYS A 170 32.93 12.03 6.87
C LYS A 170 33.11 10.87 5.89
N ARG A 171 32.02 10.40 5.26
CA ARG A 171 32.03 9.28 4.32
C ARG A 171 31.83 9.74 2.87
N GLY A 172 31.71 11.04 2.62
CA GLY A 172 31.44 11.59 1.29
C GLY A 172 30.07 11.19 0.73
N ILE A 173 29.08 10.96 1.58
CA ILE A 173 27.74 10.52 1.16
C ILE A 173 26.82 11.73 0.95
N GLY A 174 26.28 11.88 -0.26
CA GLY A 174 25.27 12.88 -0.60
C GLY A 174 23.89 12.56 -0.01
N THR A 175 22.98 13.53 0.00
CA THR A 175 21.57 13.32 0.37
C THR A 175 20.66 13.37 -0.82
N PHE A 176 19.56 12.63 -0.75
CA PHE A 176 18.45 12.75 -1.69
C PHE A 176 17.35 13.63 -1.10
N ASP A 177 16.77 14.48 -1.93
CA ASP A 177 15.63 15.33 -1.62
C ASP A 177 14.32 14.75 -2.17
N VAL A 178 14.44 14.05 -3.30
CA VAL A 178 13.33 13.41 -3.99
C VAL A 178 13.73 11.97 -4.32
N VAL A 179 12.83 11.04 -4.06
CA VAL A 179 12.94 9.63 -4.46
C VAL A 179 11.68 9.30 -5.26
N VAL A 180 11.84 8.85 -6.50
CA VAL A 180 10.74 8.41 -7.37
C VAL A 180 10.96 6.96 -7.74
N VAL A 181 10.11 6.09 -7.22
CA VAL A 181 10.23 4.64 -7.40
C VAL A 181 8.84 4.06 -7.57
N ASN A 182 8.59 3.40 -8.70
CA ASN A 182 7.43 2.54 -8.86
C ASN A 182 7.88 1.09 -9.03
N LEU A 183 7.09 0.18 -8.46
CA LEU A 183 7.37 -1.24 -8.53
C LEU A 183 6.86 -1.81 -9.84
N TYR A 184 7.47 -2.91 -10.27
CA TYR A 184 6.93 -3.69 -11.37
C TYR A 184 5.54 -4.22 -10.97
N PRO A 185 4.54 -4.23 -11.87
CA PRO A 185 3.22 -4.76 -11.55
C PRO A 185 3.32 -6.29 -11.42
N PHE A 186 3.73 -6.75 -10.23
CA PHE A 186 3.98 -8.15 -9.94
C PHE A 186 2.77 -9.01 -10.25
N TYR A 187 1.58 -8.55 -9.82
CA TYR A 187 0.32 -9.24 -10.08
C TYR A 187 0.10 -9.45 -11.58
N ASP A 188 0.10 -8.38 -12.40
CA ASP A 188 -0.05 -8.45 -13.86
C ASP A 188 0.91 -9.45 -14.51
N LYS A 189 2.13 -9.55 -13.99
CA LYS A 189 3.14 -10.47 -14.52
C LYS A 189 2.84 -11.91 -14.20
N VAL A 190 2.53 -12.22 -12.94
CA VAL A 190 2.31 -13.60 -12.50
C VAL A 190 0.94 -14.13 -12.93
N THR A 191 -0.01 -13.24 -13.23
CA THR A 191 -1.33 -13.59 -13.79
C THR A 191 -1.38 -13.44 -15.32
N ALA A 192 -0.27 -13.11 -15.98
CA ALA A 192 -0.22 -12.99 -17.45
C ALA A 192 -0.57 -14.33 -18.12
N LYS A 193 -1.09 -14.25 -19.36
CA LYS A 193 -1.50 -15.45 -20.12
C LYS A 193 -0.32 -16.41 -20.31
N GLY A 194 -0.48 -17.63 -19.78
CA GLY A 194 0.55 -18.66 -19.75
C GLY A 194 1.28 -18.58 -18.42
N ASN A 195 0.86 -19.40 -17.45
CA ASN A 195 1.41 -19.44 -16.10
C ASN A 195 2.93 -19.23 -16.12
N ILE A 196 3.40 -18.25 -15.35
CA ILE A 196 4.83 -18.02 -15.15
C ILE A 196 5.41 -19.24 -14.41
N GLU A 197 6.60 -19.68 -14.82
CA GLU A 197 7.33 -20.70 -14.06
C GLU A 197 7.66 -20.15 -12.66
N PHE A 198 7.72 -21.04 -11.66
CA PHE A 198 7.93 -20.63 -10.27
C PHE A 198 9.19 -19.76 -10.09
N GLU A 199 10.31 -20.19 -10.68
CA GLU A 199 11.60 -19.48 -10.60
C GLU A 199 11.53 -18.10 -11.26
N ASP A 200 10.85 -17.99 -12.40
CA ASP A 200 10.64 -16.70 -13.07
C ASP A 200 9.79 -15.77 -12.19
N GLY A 201 8.79 -16.30 -11.50
CA GLY A 201 8.00 -15.56 -10.51
C GLY A 201 8.86 -15.03 -9.36
N ILE A 202 9.78 -15.85 -8.83
CA ILE A 202 10.71 -15.47 -7.78
C ILE A 202 11.65 -14.34 -8.24
N GLU A 203 12.18 -14.39 -9.47
CA GLU A 203 13.05 -13.33 -10.01
C GLU A 203 12.34 -11.98 -10.17
N ASN A 204 11.01 -11.98 -10.31
CA ASN A 204 10.23 -10.74 -10.42
C ASN A 204 9.90 -10.09 -9.06
N ILE A 205 10.30 -10.71 -7.94
CA ILE A 205 10.13 -10.11 -6.60
C ILE A 205 11.21 -9.04 -6.37
N ASP A 206 10.82 -7.77 -6.50
CA ASP A 206 11.68 -6.62 -6.21
C ASP A 206 11.98 -6.47 -4.71
N ILE A 207 13.27 -6.33 -4.39
CA ILE A 207 13.78 -6.07 -3.03
C ILE A 207 14.22 -4.61 -2.88
N GLY A 208 14.93 -4.09 -3.88
CA GLY A 208 15.53 -2.76 -3.84
C GLY A 208 14.47 -1.65 -3.89
N GLY A 209 13.44 -1.82 -4.71
CA GLY A 209 12.32 -0.89 -4.84
C GLY A 209 11.60 -0.68 -3.50
N PRO A 210 11.03 -1.73 -2.87
CA PRO A 210 10.35 -1.59 -1.58
C PRO A 210 11.28 -1.05 -0.47
N ALA A 211 12.55 -1.44 -0.47
CA ALA A 211 13.52 -0.90 0.50
C ALA A 211 13.70 0.62 0.36
N MET A 212 13.86 1.13 -0.87
CA MET A 212 13.98 2.57 -1.13
C MET A 212 12.68 3.33 -0.81
N ILE A 213 11.53 2.79 -1.22
CA ILE A 213 10.21 3.37 -0.95
C ILE A 213 9.99 3.54 0.56
N ARG A 214 10.21 2.47 1.34
CA ARG A 214 10.04 2.50 2.79
C ARG A 214 11.04 3.42 3.48
N ALA A 215 12.29 3.45 3.00
CA ALA A 215 13.32 4.33 3.54
C ALA A 215 12.96 5.81 3.36
N ALA A 216 12.55 6.20 2.15
CA ALA A 216 12.16 7.57 1.84
C ALA A 216 10.87 7.97 2.57
N ALA A 217 9.86 7.09 2.61
CA ALA A 217 8.62 7.32 3.34
C ALA A 217 8.86 7.49 4.86
N LYS A 218 9.75 6.68 5.45
CA LYS A 218 10.16 6.84 6.85
C LYS A 218 10.75 8.23 7.08
N ASN A 219 11.60 8.72 6.17
CA ASN A 219 12.26 10.02 6.27
C ASN A 219 11.53 11.17 5.54
N HIS A 220 10.20 11.08 5.42
CA HIS A 220 9.37 12.03 4.67
C HIS A 220 9.50 13.51 5.05
N LYS A 221 9.98 13.80 6.28
CA LYS A 221 10.30 15.16 6.71
C LYS A 221 11.33 15.80 5.78
N ASP A 222 12.35 15.03 5.39
CA ASP A 222 13.50 15.49 4.64
C ASP A 222 13.48 15.06 3.16
N VAL A 223 12.76 13.97 2.84
CA VAL A 223 12.74 13.36 1.49
C VAL A 223 11.30 13.24 0.97
N LEU A 224 11.04 13.70 -0.25
CA LEU A 224 9.77 13.47 -0.94
C LEU A 224 9.81 12.12 -1.66
N ILE A 225 8.88 11.22 -1.35
CA ILE A 225 8.72 9.92 -2.03
C ILE A 225 7.54 9.96 -2.98
N VAL A 226 7.73 9.57 -4.24
CA VAL A 226 6.65 9.42 -5.22
C VAL A 226 6.68 8.02 -5.82
N VAL A 227 5.52 7.37 -5.84
CA VAL A 227 5.35 5.99 -6.33
C VAL A 227 4.39 5.87 -7.50
N ASP A 228 3.82 6.99 -7.94
CA ASP A 228 2.77 7.06 -8.96
C ASP A 228 2.99 8.28 -9.85
N SER A 229 2.95 8.06 -11.16
CA SER A 229 3.08 9.08 -12.19
C SER A 229 2.02 10.18 -12.10
N GLU A 230 0.83 9.87 -11.57
CA GLU A 230 -0.24 10.86 -11.41
C GLU A 230 0.14 11.99 -10.45
N ASP A 231 1.11 11.75 -9.55
CA ASP A 231 1.57 12.76 -8.59
C ASP A 231 2.69 13.65 -9.15
N TYR A 232 3.26 13.38 -10.34
CA TYR A 232 4.38 14.17 -10.88
C TYR A 232 4.03 15.66 -11.03
N PRO A 233 2.86 16.07 -11.58
CA PRO A 233 2.54 17.49 -11.68
C PRO A 233 2.47 18.18 -10.31
N ALA A 234 1.83 17.55 -9.33
CA ALA A 234 1.72 18.08 -7.98
C ALA A 234 3.08 18.17 -7.27
N LEU A 235 3.96 17.18 -7.48
CA LEU A 235 5.34 17.22 -7.00
C LEU A 235 6.10 18.42 -7.60
N LEU A 236 6.06 18.59 -8.92
CA LEU A 236 6.80 19.66 -9.59
C LEU A 236 6.30 21.05 -9.17
N GLU A 237 4.98 21.23 -9.02
CA GLU A 237 4.41 22.47 -8.47
C GLU A 237 4.83 22.70 -7.02
N PHE A 238 4.81 21.65 -6.19
CA PHE A 238 5.31 21.72 -4.80
C PHE A 238 6.78 22.15 -4.74
N LEU A 239 7.63 21.64 -5.65
CA LEU A 239 9.05 21.97 -5.70
C LEU A 239 9.36 23.36 -6.28
N LYS A 240 8.49 23.91 -7.15
CA LYS A 240 8.58 25.30 -7.63
C LYS A 240 8.21 26.29 -6.54
N GLY A 241 7.22 25.96 -5.71
CA GLY A 241 6.84 26.77 -4.56
C GLY A 241 7.90 26.72 -3.47
N ASN A 242 8.20 27.85 -2.83
CA ASN A 242 8.93 27.87 -1.55
C ASN A 242 8.05 27.38 -0.37
N LEU A 243 7.17 26.40 -0.62
CA LEU A 243 6.16 25.96 0.33
C LEU A 243 6.68 24.76 1.13
N GLU A 244 6.79 24.94 2.44
CA GLU A 244 6.87 23.82 3.36
C GLU A 244 5.45 23.33 3.69
N ASP A 245 5.04 22.21 3.10
CA ASP A 245 3.79 21.54 3.46
C ASP A 245 4.06 20.15 4.08
N PRO A 246 4.05 20.04 5.43
CA PRO A 246 4.14 18.77 6.11
C PRO A 246 2.99 17.80 5.78
N HIS A 247 1.80 18.29 5.42
CA HIS A 247 0.68 17.43 5.01
C HIS A 247 0.94 16.78 3.65
N PHE A 248 1.45 17.52 2.67
CA PHE A 248 1.84 16.95 1.38
C PHE A 248 2.88 15.84 1.53
N ARG A 249 3.94 16.09 2.32
CA ARG A 249 4.98 15.10 2.64
C ARG A 249 4.41 13.83 3.31
N ARG A 250 3.55 14.00 4.30
CA ARG A 250 2.89 12.86 4.99
C ARG A 250 1.95 12.10 4.06
N LYS A 251 1.23 12.78 3.17
CA LYS A 251 0.36 12.15 2.18
C LYS A 251 1.16 11.26 1.21
N LEU A 252 2.28 11.77 0.71
CA LEU A 252 3.21 11.01 -0.12
C LEU A 252 3.78 9.78 0.63
N ALA A 253 4.18 9.95 1.90
CA ALA A 253 4.66 8.85 2.73
C ALA A 253 3.59 7.77 2.98
N TRP A 254 2.34 8.18 3.24
CA TRP A 254 1.21 7.27 3.35
C TRP A 254 0.99 6.48 2.05
N LYS A 255 0.97 7.17 0.90
CA LYS A 255 0.81 6.54 -0.42
C LYS A 255 1.93 5.53 -0.70
N ALA A 256 3.16 5.86 -0.34
CA ALA A 256 4.31 4.97 -0.45
C ALA A 256 4.17 3.68 0.38
N PHE A 257 3.78 3.77 1.66
CA PHE A 257 3.53 2.57 2.48
C PHE A 257 2.31 1.77 1.99
N GLN A 258 1.25 2.43 1.52
CA GLN A 258 0.10 1.76 0.90
C GLN A 258 0.51 0.98 -0.36
N HIS A 259 1.39 1.56 -1.19
CA HIS A 259 1.92 0.90 -2.39
C HIS A 259 2.73 -0.35 -2.02
N SER A 260 3.64 -0.26 -1.04
CA SER A 260 4.38 -1.43 -0.54
C SER A 260 3.45 -2.49 0.06
N ALA A 261 2.45 -2.11 0.87
CA ALA A 261 1.51 -3.06 1.46
C ALA A 261 0.68 -3.80 0.39
N SER A 262 0.29 -3.10 -0.68
CA SER A 262 -0.45 -3.70 -1.79
C SER A 262 0.43 -4.67 -2.58
N TYR A 263 1.69 -4.30 -2.81
CA TYR A 263 2.69 -5.15 -3.46
C TYR A 263 2.95 -6.43 -2.66
N ASP A 264 3.23 -6.31 -1.35
CA ASP A 264 3.50 -7.47 -0.48
C ASP A 264 2.27 -8.38 -0.36
N SER A 265 1.05 -7.82 -0.43
CA SER A 265 -0.19 -8.62 -0.45
C SER A 265 -0.27 -9.50 -1.70
N ALA A 266 0.10 -8.98 -2.88
CA ALA A 266 0.11 -9.73 -4.12
C ALA A 266 1.19 -10.82 -4.13
N VAL A 267 2.39 -10.51 -3.64
CA VAL A 267 3.49 -11.51 -3.51
C VAL A 267 3.09 -12.61 -2.53
N SER A 268 2.53 -12.26 -1.38
CA SER A 268 2.09 -13.23 -0.38
C SER A 268 0.97 -14.15 -0.87
N GLU A 269 0.01 -13.61 -1.63
CA GLU A 269 -1.08 -14.38 -2.23
C GLU A 269 -0.53 -15.35 -3.28
N TRP A 270 0.30 -14.87 -4.22
CA TRP A 270 0.91 -15.71 -5.24
C TRP A 270 1.75 -16.83 -4.66
N LEU A 271 2.60 -16.55 -3.66
CA LEU A 271 3.42 -17.57 -2.98
C LEU A 271 2.55 -18.63 -2.29
N TRP A 272 1.42 -18.24 -1.71
CA TRP A 272 0.50 -19.18 -1.09
C TRP A 272 -0.10 -20.16 -2.11
N GLU A 273 -0.47 -19.68 -3.30
CA GLU A 273 -0.99 -20.52 -4.39
C GLU A 273 0.02 -21.60 -4.83
N GLN A 274 1.32 -21.38 -4.62
CA GLN A 274 2.38 -22.35 -4.95
C GLN A 274 2.59 -23.44 -3.88
N THR A 275 1.90 -23.38 -2.74
CA THR A 275 2.14 -24.31 -1.61
C THR A 275 1.41 -25.66 -1.73
N ASN A 276 0.60 -25.87 -2.79
CA ASN A 276 -0.11 -27.11 -3.14
C ASN A 276 -1.01 -27.76 -2.06
N GLY A 277 -1.16 -27.16 -0.87
CA GLY A 277 -1.68 -27.87 0.32
C GLY A 277 -3.04 -27.42 0.85
N GLU A 278 -3.41 -26.14 0.74
CA GLU A 278 -4.54 -25.60 1.48
C GLU A 278 -5.32 -24.52 0.70
N LYS A 279 -6.65 -24.69 0.62
CA LYS A 279 -7.53 -23.79 -0.14
C LYS A 279 -7.64 -22.39 0.48
N PHE A 280 -7.44 -22.25 1.79
CA PHE A 280 -7.60 -20.99 2.51
C PHE A 280 -6.33 -20.69 3.31
N PRO A 281 -5.67 -19.54 3.07
CA PRO A 281 -4.49 -19.19 3.84
C PRO A 281 -4.84 -18.88 5.30
N PRO A 282 -3.95 -19.20 6.25
CA PRO A 282 -4.15 -18.87 7.67
C PRO A 282 -4.14 -17.35 7.92
N SER A 283 -3.58 -16.56 7.00
CA SER A 283 -3.60 -15.10 7.01
C SER A 283 -3.80 -14.56 5.60
N PHE A 284 -4.66 -13.56 5.43
CA PHE A 284 -5.01 -12.99 4.14
C PHE A 284 -5.08 -11.47 4.20
N THR A 285 -4.46 -10.79 3.22
CA THR A 285 -4.45 -9.32 3.14
C THR A 285 -5.15 -8.88 1.86
N VAL A 286 -6.11 -7.96 1.99
CA VAL A 286 -6.90 -7.46 0.85
C VAL A 286 -6.59 -5.98 0.61
N PRO A 287 -5.76 -5.64 -0.40
CA PRO A 287 -5.54 -4.26 -0.77
C PRO A 287 -6.77 -3.71 -1.52
N LEU A 288 -7.39 -2.68 -0.95
CA LEU A 288 -8.56 -2.02 -1.52
C LEU A 288 -8.25 -0.57 -1.88
N SER A 289 -8.82 -0.10 -3.00
CA SER A 289 -8.74 1.28 -3.45
C SER A 289 -10.10 1.96 -3.35
N LEU A 290 -10.15 3.18 -2.81
CA LEU A 290 -11.38 3.96 -2.75
C LEU A 290 -11.82 4.34 -4.18
N LYS A 291 -13.04 3.99 -4.57
CA LYS A 291 -13.67 4.42 -5.83
C LYS A 291 -14.53 5.67 -5.62
N SER A 292 -15.32 5.71 -4.54
CA SER A 292 -16.10 6.90 -4.19
C SER A 292 -16.55 6.88 -2.72
N SER A 293 -16.77 8.05 -2.13
CA SER A 293 -17.60 8.16 -0.92
C SER A 293 -19.08 8.02 -1.30
N LEU A 294 -19.88 7.44 -0.41
CA LEU A 294 -21.32 7.31 -0.61
C LEU A 294 -22.07 8.32 0.25
N ARG A 295 -23.28 8.70 -0.19
CA ARG A 295 -24.14 9.66 0.54
C ARG A 295 -24.37 9.26 2.00
N TYR A 296 -24.58 7.97 2.23
CA TYR A 296 -24.74 7.32 3.53
C TYR A 296 -24.60 5.81 3.34
N GLY A 297 -24.54 5.06 4.45
CA GLY A 297 -24.52 3.59 4.46
C GLY A 297 -25.90 2.99 4.20
N GLU A 298 -26.22 1.91 4.89
CA GLU A 298 -27.55 1.28 4.77
C GLU A 298 -28.67 2.24 5.19
N ASN A 299 -28.39 3.08 6.19
CA ASN A 299 -29.29 4.09 6.74
C ASN A 299 -28.66 5.50 6.72
N PRO A 300 -29.46 6.59 6.67
CA PRO A 300 -28.96 7.96 6.52
C PRO A 300 -27.95 8.44 7.57
N HIS A 301 -27.98 7.89 8.77
CA HIS A 301 -27.08 8.29 9.87
C HIS A 301 -25.70 7.62 9.79
N GLN A 302 -25.50 6.66 8.87
CA GLN A 302 -24.26 5.92 8.70
C GLN A 302 -23.43 6.53 7.57
N LYS A 303 -22.11 6.62 7.75
CA LYS A 303 -21.18 6.96 6.65
C LYS A 303 -20.83 5.68 5.89
N ALA A 304 -20.57 5.81 4.58
CA ALA A 304 -20.09 4.71 3.77
C ALA A 304 -19.21 5.18 2.61
N ALA A 305 -18.45 4.23 2.07
CA ALA A 305 -17.57 4.41 0.94
C ALA A 305 -17.52 3.11 0.13
N PHE A 306 -17.34 3.25 -1.18
CA PHE A 306 -17.21 2.15 -2.12
C PHE A 306 -15.75 1.93 -2.45
N TYR A 307 -15.26 0.74 -2.11
CA TYR A 307 -13.89 0.30 -2.38
C TYR A 307 -13.88 -0.79 -3.44
N VAL A 308 -12.83 -0.81 -4.24
CA VAL A 308 -12.59 -1.81 -5.27
C VAL A 308 -11.27 -2.51 -5.04
N ASP A 309 -11.26 -3.82 -5.29
CA ASP A 309 -10.04 -4.59 -5.44
C ASP A 309 -9.63 -4.54 -6.91
N LYS A 310 -8.49 -3.90 -7.21
CA LYS A 310 -8.05 -3.68 -8.60
C LYS A 310 -7.75 -4.99 -9.33
N ARG A 311 -7.36 -6.03 -8.60
CA ARG A 311 -7.08 -7.38 -9.13
C ARG A 311 -8.30 -8.02 -9.79
N ILE A 312 -9.51 -7.66 -9.34
CA ILE A 312 -10.77 -8.18 -9.93
C ILE A 312 -10.94 -7.74 -11.39
N ALA A 313 -10.50 -6.52 -11.72
CA ALA A 313 -10.56 -6.04 -13.10
C ALA A 313 -9.55 -6.77 -14.01
N GLU A 314 -8.42 -7.22 -13.45
CA GLU A 314 -7.34 -7.87 -14.18
C GLU A 314 -7.68 -9.33 -14.56
N VAL A 315 -8.52 -10.02 -13.77
CA VAL A 315 -8.97 -11.40 -14.04
C VAL A 315 -10.20 -11.52 -14.96
N ASN A 316 -10.67 -10.41 -15.58
CA ASN A 316 -11.88 -10.37 -16.43
C ASN A 316 -13.15 -10.96 -15.78
N ALA A 317 -13.18 -11.11 -14.46
CA ALA A 317 -14.30 -11.74 -13.76
C ALA A 317 -15.55 -10.83 -13.66
N GLY A 318 -15.42 -9.56 -14.06
CA GLY A 318 -16.53 -8.61 -14.10
C GLY A 318 -17.19 -8.35 -12.73
N GLY A 319 -18.40 -7.80 -12.75
CA GLY A 319 -19.23 -7.58 -11.57
C GLY A 319 -19.53 -6.10 -11.28
N ILE A 320 -20.35 -5.85 -10.27
CA ILE A 320 -20.84 -4.51 -9.94
C ILE A 320 -19.69 -3.55 -9.54
N ALA A 321 -18.59 -4.07 -8.99
CA ALA A 321 -17.40 -3.28 -8.66
C ALA A 321 -16.78 -2.58 -9.88
N SER A 322 -16.76 -3.24 -11.04
CA SER A 322 -16.22 -2.73 -12.30
C SER A 322 -17.27 -2.13 -13.23
N ALA A 323 -18.54 -2.06 -12.81
CA ALA A 323 -19.61 -1.53 -13.63
C ALA A 323 -19.41 -0.04 -14.00
N ILE A 324 -19.86 0.31 -15.21
CA ILE A 324 -19.90 1.67 -15.75
C ILE A 324 -21.33 2.21 -15.57
N GLN A 325 -21.46 3.36 -14.91
CA GLN A 325 -22.75 4.03 -14.77
C GLN A 325 -22.99 4.93 -16.00
N HIS A 326 -23.92 4.54 -16.88
CA HIS A 326 -24.25 5.31 -18.09
C HIS A 326 -25.21 6.47 -17.84
N HIS A 327 -26.08 6.39 -16.83
CA HIS A 327 -27.07 7.41 -16.52
C HIS A 327 -27.49 7.40 -15.03
N GLY A 328 -28.30 8.38 -14.63
CA GLY A 328 -28.93 8.47 -13.32
C GLY A 328 -28.08 9.17 -12.25
N LYS A 329 -28.67 9.33 -11.06
CA LYS A 329 -27.98 9.84 -9.87
C LYS A 329 -26.94 8.84 -9.37
N GLU A 330 -26.01 9.31 -8.55
CA GLU A 330 -25.02 8.44 -7.90
C GLU A 330 -25.68 7.28 -7.14
N MET A 331 -25.06 6.10 -7.26
CA MET A 331 -25.47 4.87 -6.56
C MET A 331 -25.40 5.05 -5.04
N SER A 332 -26.44 4.60 -4.33
CA SER A 332 -26.38 4.48 -2.86
C SER A 332 -25.77 3.14 -2.43
N TYR A 333 -25.45 3.01 -1.14
CA TYR A 333 -25.02 1.75 -0.53
C TYR A 333 -25.98 0.59 -0.84
N ASN A 334 -27.29 0.79 -0.62
CA ASN A 334 -28.30 -0.23 -0.89
C ASN A 334 -28.44 -0.52 -2.39
N ASN A 335 -28.18 0.47 -3.26
CA ASN A 335 -28.19 0.19 -4.70
C ASN A 335 -27.05 -0.72 -5.11
N TYR A 336 -25.86 -0.60 -4.51
CA TYR A 336 -24.76 -1.52 -4.76
C TYR A 336 -25.08 -2.94 -4.27
N LEU A 337 -25.68 -3.09 -3.08
CA LEU A 337 -26.09 -4.39 -2.56
C LEU A 337 -27.16 -5.06 -3.44
N ASP A 338 -28.21 -4.32 -3.79
CA ASP A 338 -29.30 -4.85 -4.61
C ASP A 338 -28.85 -5.15 -6.04
N ALA A 339 -27.93 -4.35 -6.60
CA ALA A 339 -27.35 -4.61 -7.91
C ALA A 339 -26.47 -5.86 -7.91
N ASP A 340 -25.67 -6.07 -6.85
CA ASP A 340 -24.83 -7.27 -6.73
C ASP A 340 -25.69 -8.52 -6.57
N ALA A 341 -26.75 -8.46 -5.75
CA ALA A 341 -27.71 -9.55 -5.62
C ALA A 341 -28.43 -9.86 -6.94
N ALA A 342 -28.88 -8.84 -7.67
CA ALA A 342 -29.56 -9.01 -8.96
C ALA A 342 -28.62 -9.59 -10.02
N TRP A 343 -27.38 -9.09 -10.09
CA TRP A 343 -26.37 -9.56 -11.03
C TRP A 343 -25.96 -11.00 -10.78
N ASN A 344 -25.68 -11.36 -9.52
CA ASN A 344 -25.34 -12.74 -9.16
C ASN A 344 -26.50 -13.68 -9.47
N CYS A 345 -27.74 -13.29 -9.16
CA CYS A 345 -28.92 -14.11 -9.45
C CYS A 345 -29.14 -14.32 -10.95
N VAL A 346 -29.07 -13.27 -11.77
CA VAL A 346 -29.32 -13.39 -13.21
C VAL A 346 -28.22 -14.19 -13.92
N SER A 347 -26.99 -14.16 -13.40
CA SER A 347 -25.82 -14.87 -13.95
C SER A 347 -25.88 -16.39 -13.80
N GLU A 348 -26.74 -16.92 -12.92
CA GLU A 348 -26.97 -18.37 -12.77
C GLU A 348 -27.74 -19.00 -13.94
N PHE A 349 -28.37 -18.17 -14.79
CA PHE A 349 -29.22 -18.63 -15.88
C PHE A 349 -28.49 -18.57 -17.23
N LYS A 350 -28.62 -19.64 -18.02
CA LYS A 350 -28.09 -19.69 -19.39
C LYS A 350 -29.02 -19.09 -20.45
N ASN A 351 -30.33 -19.17 -20.24
CA ASN A 351 -31.34 -18.61 -21.14
C ASN A 351 -31.52 -17.11 -20.88
N PRO A 352 -32.01 -16.31 -21.86
CA PRO A 352 -32.32 -14.91 -21.59
C PRO A 352 -33.28 -14.79 -20.41
N THR A 353 -32.86 -14.04 -19.39
CA THR A 353 -33.49 -14.01 -18.07
C THR A 353 -33.50 -12.60 -17.51
N CYS A 354 -34.62 -12.23 -16.90
CA CYS A 354 -34.78 -11.02 -16.12
C CYS A 354 -34.96 -11.37 -14.64
N VAL A 355 -34.24 -10.66 -13.78
CA VAL A 355 -34.39 -10.72 -12.31
C VAL A 355 -34.74 -9.32 -11.79
N VAL A 356 -35.73 -9.25 -10.90
CA VAL A 356 -36.08 -8.03 -10.16
C VAL A 356 -35.82 -8.26 -8.68
N VAL A 357 -34.97 -7.42 -8.07
CA VAL A 357 -34.57 -7.47 -6.67
C VAL A 357 -35.04 -6.24 -5.92
N LYS A 358 -35.41 -6.43 -4.64
CA LYS A 358 -35.60 -5.35 -3.69
C LYS A 358 -35.11 -5.77 -2.31
N HIS A 359 -34.29 -4.94 -1.67
CA HIS A 359 -33.70 -5.24 -0.37
C HIS A 359 -33.02 -6.62 -0.34
N THR A 360 -32.19 -6.89 -1.35
CA THR A 360 -31.42 -8.13 -1.58
C THR A 360 -32.26 -9.39 -1.85
N ASN A 361 -33.58 -9.28 -1.94
CA ASN A 361 -34.49 -10.39 -2.19
C ASN A 361 -35.08 -10.33 -3.60
N PRO A 362 -35.07 -11.43 -4.38
CA PRO A 362 -35.74 -11.46 -5.68
C PRO A 362 -37.26 -11.44 -5.48
N CYS A 363 -37.92 -10.40 -5.99
CA CYS A 363 -39.38 -10.33 -6.03
C CYS A 363 -39.95 -10.87 -7.36
N GLY A 364 -39.10 -11.10 -8.35
CA GLY A 364 -39.50 -11.71 -9.62
C GLY A 364 -38.32 -12.22 -10.44
N VAL A 365 -38.50 -13.38 -11.06
CA VAL A 365 -37.52 -14.01 -11.96
C VAL A 365 -38.28 -14.66 -13.10
N ALA A 366 -37.84 -14.44 -14.35
CA ALA A 366 -38.40 -15.14 -15.50
C ALA A 366 -37.37 -15.31 -16.62
N SER A 367 -37.38 -16.48 -17.26
CA SER A 367 -36.60 -16.78 -18.46
C SER A 367 -37.51 -17.00 -19.66
N ARG A 368 -37.22 -16.33 -20.78
CA ARG A 368 -37.94 -16.45 -22.06
C ARG A 368 -36.95 -16.27 -23.21
N SER A 369 -37.34 -16.68 -24.43
CA SER A 369 -36.54 -16.36 -25.62
C SER A 369 -36.59 -14.87 -25.96
N ASP A 370 -37.72 -14.20 -25.67
CA ASP A 370 -37.88 -12.75 -25.76
C ASP A 370 -37.63 -12.10 -24.40
N ILE A 371 -36.64 -11.20 -24.31
CA ILE A 371 -36.25 -10.55 -23.06
C ILE A 371 -37.32 -9.59 -22.53
N LEU A 372 -38.12 -9.00 -23.43
CA LEU A 372 -39.23 -8.14 -23.05
C LEU A 372 -40.36 -8.95 -22.39
N GLU A 373 -40.63 -10.16 -22.90
CA GLU A 373 -41.57 -11.08 -22.25
C GLU A 373 -41.04 -11.52 -20.87
N ALA A 374 -39.74 -11.85 -20.77
CA ALA A 374 -39.12 -12.18 -19.49
C ALA A 374 -39.27 -11.04 -18.47
N TYR A 375 -39.00 -9.79 -18.87
CA TYR A 375 -39.20 -8.63 -18.01
C TYR A 375 -40.64 -8.50 -17.50
N ARG A 376 -41.61 -8.56 -18.42
CA ARG A 376 -43.05 -8.45 -18.07
C ARG A 376 -43.47 -9.52 -17.07
N LEU A 377 -42.99 -10.75 -17.25
CA LEU A 377 -43.32 -11.87 -16.36
C LEU A 377 -42.63 -11.74 -15.00
N ALA A 378 -41.37 -11.29 -14.96
CA ALA A 378 -40.65 -11.05 -13.72
C ALA A 378 -41.36 -9.96 -12.88
N VAL A 379 -41.77 -8.85 -13.48
CA VAL A 379 -42.55 -7.80 -12.80
C VAL A 379 -43.93 -8.32 -12.35
N LYS A 380 -44.59 -9.16 -13.16
CA LYS A 380 -45.91 -9.72 -12.84
C LYS A 380 -45.91 -10.65 -11.61
N ALA A 381 -44.76 -11.22 -11.24
CA ALA A 381 -44.65 -12.09 -10.07
C ALA A 381 -45.04 -11.36 -8.77
N ASP A 382 -44.51 -10.16 -8.56
CA ASP A 382 -44.92 -9.25 -7.49
C ASP A 382 -44.73 -7.78 -7.93
N PRO A 383 -45.75 -7.16 -8.54
CA PRO A 383 -45.64 -5.81 -9.07
C PRO A 383 -45.50 -4.74 -7.96
N VAL A 384 -45.99 -5.03 -6.75
CA VAL A 384 -45.90 -4.09 -5.62
C VAL A 384 -44.47 -4.03 -5.10
N SER A 385 -43.82 -5.19 -4.96
CA SER A 385 -42.42 -5.24 -4.58
C SER A 385 -41.50 -4.79 -5.71
N ALA A 386 -41.83 -5.05 -6.98
CA ALA A 386 -41.04 -4.59 -8.12
C ALA A 386 -40.92 -3.04 -8.19
N PHE A 387 -41.90 -2.31 -7.65
CA PHE A 387 -41.84 -0.85 -7.59
C PHE A 387 -40.64 -0.37 -6.77
N GLY A 388 -39.73 0.36 -7.42
CA GLY A 388 -38.48 0.85 -6.83
C GLY A 388 -37.39 -0.22 -6.66
N GLY A 389 -37.57 -1.40 -7.26
CA GLY A 389 -36.56 -2.46 -7.29
C GLY A 389 -35.45 -2.23 -8.32
N ILE A 390 -34.44 -3.09 -8.28
CA ILE A 390 -33.35 -3.17 -9.26
C ILE A 390 -33.62 -4.32 -10.22
N VAL A 391 -33.43 -4.05 -11.50
CA VAL A 391 -33.66 -5.01 -12.59
C VAL A 391 -32.32 -5.39 -13.19
N ALA A 392 -32.09 -6.69 -13.38
CA ALA A 392 -30.91 -7.22 -14.04
C ALA A 392 -31.29 -8.18 -15.17
N PHE A 393 -30.48 -8.16 -16.23
CA PHE A 393 -30.60 -8.98 -17.42
C PHE A 393 -29.26 -9.66 -17.70
N ASN A 394 -29.27 -10.92 -18.16
CA ASN A 394 -28.05 -11.64 -18.58
C ASN A 394 -27.80 -11.56 -20.10
N VAL A 395 -28.54 -10.69 -20.79
CA VAL A 395 -28.38 -10.37 -22.21
C VAL A 395 -28.40 -8.85 -22.36
N GLU A 396 -27.98 -8.37 -23.53
CA GLU A 396 -28.06 -6.95 -23.89
C GLU A 396 -29.52 -6.46 -23.86
N VAL A 397 -29.73 -5.24 -23.35
CA VAL A 397 -31.03 -4.57 -23.35
C VAL A 397 -31.09 -3.67 -24.57
N ASP A 398 -32.03 -3.93 -25.47
CA ASP A 398 -32.30 -3.15 -26.68
C ASP A 398 -33.38 -2.07 -26.45
N GLU A 399 -33.82 -1.42 -27.53
CA GLU A 399 -34.73 -0.27 -27.52
C GLU A 399 -36.17 -0.58 -27.06
#